data_AF-A0A949BQQ1-F1
#
_entry.id   AF-A0A949BQQ1-F1
#
_cell.length_a   1.000
_cell.length_b   1.000
_cell.length_c   1.000
_cell.angle_alpha   90.00
_cell.angle_beta   90.00
_cell.angle_gamma   90.00
#
_symmetry.space_group_name_H-M   'P 1'
#
loop_
_entity.id
_entity.type
_entity.pdbx_description
1 polymer ?
#
loop_
_entity_poly.entity_id
_entity_poly.type
_entity_poly.pdbx_seq_one_letter_code
_entity_poly.pdbx_strand_id
1 'polypeptide(L)'
;MTSSPPWPKGQRRGTGVKGVGKKTALALLKEYGDLDGVLKNAWQIKGAIGRRIYYGNDEALLWKELTTVCREAPVEITAGELKWQFDPHRACACLERLSVLDEGLRGKLMRLAGTVSETKRSAG
;
A
#
# COMPACT_ATOMS: atom_id res chain seq x y z
N MET A 1 11.06 -27.28 6.71
CA MET A 1 10.99 -27.09 5.24
C MET A 1 10.03 -25.93 4.95
N THR A 2 10.48 -24.69 5.10
CA THR A 2 9.73 -23.52 4.64
C THR A 2 10.41 -23.05 3.37
N SER A 3 9.85 -23.44 2.22
CA SER A 3 10.30 -22.96 0.92
C SER A 3 10.11 -21.44 0.90
N SER A 4 11.22 -20.70 0.91
CA SER A 4 11.23 -19.27 0.61
C SER A 4 10.63 -19.06 -0.77
N PRO A 5 9.77 -18.05 -0.96
CA PRO A 5 9.15 -17.80 -2.24
C PRO A 5 10.22 -17.46 -3.31
N PRO A 6 10.03 -17.86 -4.58
CA PRO A 6 11.10 -17.96 -5.60
C PRO A 6 11.54 -16.61 -6.20
N TRP A 7 11.33 -15.49 -5.51
CA TRP A 7 11.59 -14.17 -6.09
C TRP A 7 13.03 -13.70 -5.77
N PRO A 8 13.86 -13.38 -6.78
CA PRO A 8 15.22 -12.91 -6.56
C PRO A 8 15.23 -11.54 -5.87
N LYS A 9 16.08 -11.38 -4.85
CA LYS A 9 16.25 -10.12 -4.10
C LYS A 9 16.77 -9.02 -5.05
N GLY A 10 16.14 -7.85 -5.00
CA GLY A 10 16.53 -6.66 -5.80
C GLY A 10 15.51 -6.22 -6.85
N GLN A 11 14.47 -7.01 -7.11
CA GLN A 11 13.32 -6.56 -7.91
C GLN A 11 12.38 -5.74 -7.03
N ARG A 12 12.52 -4.40 -7.10
CA ARG A 12 11.39 -3.51 -6.83
C ARG A 12 10.23 -4.05 -7.67
N ARG A 13 9.10 -4.43 -7.05
CA ARG A 13 7.87 -4.81 -7.76
C ARG A 13 7.56 -3.67 -8.73
N GLY A 14 7.92 -3.88 -10.00
CA GLY A 14 7.90 -2.84 -11.02
C GLY A 14 6.47 -2.55 -11.37
N THR A 15 6.06 -1.29 -11.33
CA THR A 15 4.69 -0.89 -11.67
C THR A 15 4.60 -0.74 -13.19
N GLY A 16 3.95 -1.67 -13.88
CA GLY A 16 3.66 -1.56 -15.31
C GLY A 16 4.82 -1.97 -16.23
N VAL A 17 4.85 -1.38 -17.43
CA VAL A 17 5.77 -1.75 -18.52
C VAL A 17 7.23 -1.41 -18.19
N LYS A 18 8.12 -2.39 -18.36
CA LYS A 18 9.57 -2.21 -18.14
C LYS A 18 10.13 -1.00 -18.89
N GLY A 19 10.68 -0.04 -18.15
CA GLY A 19 11.32 1.15 -18.70
C GLY A 19 10.37 2.29 -19.07
N VAL A 20 9.11 2.23 -18.65
CA VAL A 20 8.17 3.35 -18.61
C VAL A 20 8.05 3.83 -17.16
N GLY A 21 8.59 5.01 -16.85
CA GLY A 21 8.53 5.60 -15.51
C GLY A 21 7.31 6.49 -15.32
N LYS A 22 7.05 6.92 -14.07
CA LYS A 22 5.92 7.79 -13.69
C LYS A 22 5.78 9.05 -14.56
N LYS A 23 6.90 9.74 -14.85
CA LYS A 23 6.90 10.97 -15.68
C LYS A 23 6.42 10.69 -17.11
N THR A 24 6.93 9.62 -17.70
CA THR A 24 6.58 9.20 -19.06
C THR A 24 5.14 8.69 -19.13
N ALA A 25 4.73 7.87 -18.15
CA ALA A 25 3.35 7.38 -18.06
C ALA A 25 2.34 8.54 -17.95
N LEU A 26 2.62 9.56 -17.12
CA LEU A 26 1.78 10.75 -17.01
C LEU A 26 1.68 11.55 -18.31
N ALA A 27 2.76 11.69 -19.06
CA ALA A 27 2.73 12.38 -20.35
C ALA A 27 1.86 11.63 -21.36
N LEU A 28 2.00 10.30 -21.43
CA LEU A 28 1.22 9.44 -22.32
C LEU A 28 -0.27 9.42 -21.94
N LEU A 29 -0.59 9.36 -20.64
CA LEU A 29 -1.99 9.44 -20.19
C LEU A 29 -2.60 10.82 -20.49
N LYS A 30 -1.82 11.91 -20.45
CA LYS A 30 -2.32 13.23 -20.86
C LYS A 30 -2.60 13.33 -22.36
N GLU A 31 -1.81 12.64 -23.18
CA GLU A 31 -1.92 12.69 -24.64
C GLU A 31 -3.00 11.74 -25.18
N TYR A 32 -3.11 10.54 -24.61
CA TYR A 32 -4.00 9.46 -25.09
C TYR A 32 -5.16 9.13 -24.14
N GLY A 33 -5.26 9.82 -22.99
CA GLY A 33 -6.36 9.73 -22.03
C GLY A 33 -6.18 8.62 -20.99
N ASP A 34 -6.33 7.37 -21.42
CA ASP A 34 -6.32 6.20 -20.55
C ASP A 34 -5.32 5.14 -21.01
N LEU A 35 -5.16 4.08 -20.22
CA LEU A 35 -4.24 2.99 -20.54
C LEU A 35 -4.60 2.34 -21.88
N ASP A 36 -5.89 2.14 -22.16
CA ASP A 36 -6.33 1.48 -23.39
C ASP A 36 -6.06 2.36 -24.62
N GLY A 37 -6.20 3.69 -24.50
CA GLY A 37 -5.82 4.68 -25.50
C GLY A 37 -4.32 4.71 -25.76
N VAL A 38 -3.50 4.59 -24.72
CA VAL A 38 -2.04 4.48 -24.86
C VAL A 38 -1.65 3.18 -25.58
N LEU A 39 -2.28 2.05 -25.25
CA LEU A 39 -1.99 0.76 -25.86
C LEU A 39 -2.44 0.71 -27.33
N LYS A 40 -3.63 1.22 -27.66
CA LYS A 40 -4.13 1.33 -29.05
C LYS A 40 -3.23 2.20 -29.93
N ASN A 41 -2.66 3.26 -29.35
CA ASN A 41 -1.78 4.18 -30.06
C ASN A 41 -0.28 3.86 -29.86
N ALA A 42 0.06 2.69 -29.31
CA ALA A 42 1.45 2.31 -29.04
C ALA A 42 2.37 2.38 -30.28
N TRP A 43 1.80 2.13 -31.47
CA TRP A 43 2.46 2.24 -32.78
C TRP A 43 2.80 3.67 -33.23
N GLN A 44 2.10 4.70 -32.71
CA GLN A 44 2.33 6.12 -33.04
C GLN A 44 3.37 6.76 -32.11
N ILE A 45 3.59 6.15 -30.94
CA ILE A 45 4.56 6.63 -29.95
C ILE A 45 5.98 6.43 -30.49
N LYS A 46 6.68 7.53 -30.74
CA LYS A 46 8.04 7.50 -31.31
C LYS A 46 9.08 6.96 -30.31
N GLY A 47 10.09 6.27 -30.83
CA GLY A 47 11.31 5.89 -30.12
C GLY A 47 11.24 4.58 -29.34
N ALA A 48 12.18 4.39 -28.41
CA ALA A 48 12.29 3.17 -27.61
C ALA A 48 11.12 2.95 -26.65
N ILE A 49 10.40 4.01 -26.26
CA ILE A 49 9.24 3.93 -25.36
C ILE A 49 8.04 3.27 -26.05
N GLY A 50 7.72 3.66 -27.29
CA GLY A 50 6.61 3.05 -28.04
C GLY A 50 6.82 1.56 -28.26
N ARG A 51 8.04 1.14 -28.62
CA ARG A 51 8.38 -0.30 -28.73
C ARG A 51 8.18 -1.04 -27.40
N ARG A 52 8.60 -0.46 -26.28
CA ARG A 52 8.41 -1.08 -24.95
C ARG A 52 6.94 -1.24 -24.61
N ILE A 53 6.11 -0.25 -24.91
CA ILE A 53 4.66 -0.30 -24.66
C ILE A 53 4.01 -1.35 -25.58
N TYR A 54 4.40 -1.40 -26.85
CA TYR A 54 3.89 -2.37 -27.81
C TYR A 54 4.20 -3.82 -27.39
N TYR A 55 5.46 -4.12 -27.03
CA TYR A 55 5.85 -5.45 -26.56
C TYR A 55 5.43 -5.73 -25.11
N GLY A 56 5.17 -4.70 -24.31
CA GLY A 56 4.76 -4.79 -22.91
C GLY A 56 3.24 -4.70 -22.71
N ASN A 57 2.45 -4.86 -23.77
CA ASN A 57 0.99 -4.77 -23.70
C ASN A 57 0.40 -5.72 -22.66
N ASP A 58 0.83 -6.98 -22.68
CA ASP A 58 0.33 -8.00 -21.76
C ASP A 58 0.74 -7.71 -20.30
N GLU A 59 1.95 -7.18 -20.09
CA GLU A 59 2.42 -6.74 -18.78
C GLU A 59 1.57 -5.56 -18.27
N ALA A 60 1.24 -4.60 -19.15
CA ALA A 60 0.40 -3.46 -18.80
C ALA A 60 -1.02 -3.87 -18.39
N LEU A 61 -1.62 -4.81 -19.12
CA LEU A 61 -2.95 -5.35 -18.83
C LEU A 61 -2.96 -6.14 -17.52
N LEU A 62 -1.95 -7.00 -17.29
CA LEU A 62 -1.80 -7.71 -16.03
C LEU A 62 -1.71 -6.75 -14.84
N TRP A 63 -0.91 -5.68 -14.95
CA TRP A 63 -0.81 -4.68 -13.89
C TRP A 63 -2.11 -3.89 -13.70
N LYS A 64 -2.89 -3.64 -14.77
CA LYS A 64 -4.23 -3.03 -14.68
C LYS A 64 -5.13 -3.88 -13.80
N GLU A 65 -5.18 -5.20 -14.03
CA GLU A 65 -5.97 -6.12 -13.22
C GLU A 65 -5.47 -6.17 -11.76
N LEU A 66 -4.17 -6.32 -11.54
CA LEU A 66 -3.58 -6.42 -10.20
C LEU A 66 -3.73 -5.16 -9.35
N THR A 67 -3.81 -3.99 -9.98
CA THR A 67 -3.96 -2.70 -9.29
C THR A 67 -5.41 -2.26 -9.15
N THR A 68 -6.33 -2.90 -9.86
CA THR A 68 -7.76 -2.62 -9.76
C THR A 68 -8.28 -3.15 -8.42
N VAL A 69 -8.76 -2.25 -7.57
CA VAL A 69 -9.36 -2.62 -6.28
C VAL A 69 -10.70 -3.29 -6.53
N CYS A 70 -10.84 -4.56 -6.13
CA CYS A 70 -12.11 -5.27 -6.15
C CYS A 70 -13.05 -4.69 -5.08
N ARG A 71 -14.20 -4.15 -5.52
CA ARG A 71 -15.23 -3.57 -4.63
C ARG A 71 -16.41 -4.52 -4.36
N GLU A 72 -16.43 -5.66 -5.02
CA GLU A 72 -17.49 -6.67 -4.94
C GLU A 72 -17.18 -7.76 -3.91
N ALA A 73 -16.15 -7.55 -3.09
CA ALA A 73 -15.81 -8.48 -2.02
C ALA A 73 -17.02 -8.63 -1.06
N PRO A 74 -17.45 -9.87 -0.74
CA PRO A 74 -18.58 -10.13 0.14
C PRO A 74 -18.19 -9.81 1.59
N VAL A 75 -18.22 -8.53 1.93
CA VAL A 75 -17.94 -8.01 3.27
C VAL A 75 -19.28 -7.55 3.86
N GLU A 76 -19.88 -8.41 4.66
CA GLU A 76 -21.12 -8.12 5.39
C GLU A 76 -20.82 -7.30 6.64
N ILE A 77 -20.47 -6.02 6.47
CA ILE A 77 -20.21 -5.12 7.61
C ILE A 77 -20.94 -3.81 7.39
N THR A 78 -21.72 -3.37 8.38
CA THR A 78 -22.38 -2.07 8.34
C THR A 78 -21.48 -0.98 8.93
N ALA A 79 -21.58 0.25 8.44
CA ALA A 79 -20.77 1.38 8.93
C ALA A 79 -20.90 1.60 10.45
N GLY A 80 -22.04 1.21 11.05
CA GLY A 80 -22.29 1.30 12.49
C GLY A 80 -21.49 0.32 13.35
N GLU A 81 -21.05 -0.80 12.78
CA GLU A 81 -20.22 -1.82 13.44
C GLU A 81 -18.73 -1.43 13.42
N LEU A 82 -18.30 -0.64 12.45
CA LEU A 82 -16.93 -0.13 12.28
C LEU A 82 -16.58 1.04 13.24
N LYS A 83 -17.07 0.98 14.48
CA LYS A 83 -16.68 1.96 15.50
C LYS A 83 -15.29 1.65 16.00
N TRP A 84 -14.42 2.65 15.99
CA TRP A 84 -13.11 2.56 16.62
C TRP A 84 -13.27 2.34 18.13
N GLN A 85 -12.96 1.14 18.60
CA GLN A 85 -12.96 0.77 20.01
C GLN A 85 -11.54 0.33 20.39
N PHE A 86 -10.75 1.28 20.90
CA PHE A 86 -9.40 1.00 21.35
C PHE A 86 -9.39 0.81 22.87
N ASP A 87 -9.04 -0.40 23.32
CA ASP A 87 -8.84 -0.72 24.73
C ASP A 87 -7.32 -0.75 25.03
N PRO A 88 -6.78 0.27 25.73
CA PRO A 88 -5.35 0.35 26.04
C PRO A 88 -4.88 -0.77 26.97
N HIS A 89 -5.74 -1.23 27.89
CA HIS A 89 -5.39 -2.27 28.85
C HIS A 89 -5.27 -3.61 28.15
N ARG A 90 -6.22 -3.92 27.26
CA ARG A 90 -6.15 -5.12 26.41
C ARG A 90 -4.94 -5.08 25.46
N ALA A 91 -4.65 -3.92 24.87
CA ALA A 91 -3.47 -3.74 24.02
C ALA A 91 -2.16 -3.98 24.80
N CYS A 92 -2.03 -3.39 25.99
CA CYS A 92 -0.86 -3.62 26.86
C CYS A 92 -0.73 -5.09 27.24
N ALA A 93 -1.82 -5.75 27.67
CA ALA A 93 -1.80 -7.17 28.03
C ALA A 93 -1.40 -8.07 26.84
N CYS A 94 -1.87 -7.77 25.63
CA CYS A 94 -1.46 -8.49 24.42
C CYS A 94 0.03 -8.28 24.09
N LEU A 95 0.54 -7.05 24.27
CA LEU A 95 1.94 -6.71 23.98
C LEU A 95 2.91 -7.28 25.03
N GLU A 96 2.50 -7.36 26.31
CA GLU A 96 3.24 -8.08 27.36
C GLU A 96 3.39 -9.56 27.01
N ARG A 97 2.30 -10.20 26.56
CA ARG A 97 2.31 -11.61 26.15
C ARG A 97 3.23 -11.89 24.96
N LEU A 98 3.45 -10.89 24.10
CA LEU A 98 4.35 -11.00 22.96
C LEU A 98 5.79 -10.59 23.31
N SER A 99 6.06 -10.18 24.56
CA SER A 99 7.35 -9.65 25.01
C SER A 99 7.83 -8.43 24.20
N VAL A 100 6.91 -7.64 23.65
CA VAL A 100 7.19 -6.42 22.87
C VAL A 100 6.85 -5.15 23.67
N LEU A 101 6.28 -5.29 24.87
CA LEU A 101 5.90 -4.13 25.67
C LEU A 101 7.07 -3.58 26.48
N ASP A 102 7.69 -2.53 25.95
CA ASP A 102 8.58 -1.65 26.71
C ASP A 102 7.80 -0.57 27.47
N GLU A 103 8.38 -0.06 28.58
CA GLU A 103 7.79 1.00 29.41
C GLU A 103 7.46 2.27 28.60
N GLY A 104 8.30 2.58 27.60
CA GLY A 104 8.08 3.69 26.68
C GLY A 104 6.89 3.50 25.73
N LEU A 105 6.62 2.26 25.31
CA LEU A 105 5.47 1.94 24.47
C LEU A 105 4.18 1.92 25.30
N ARG A 106 4.23 1.37 26.51
CA ARG A 106 3.13 1.41 27.50
C ARG A 106 2.68 2.85 27.76
N GLY A 107 3.62 3.75 28.04
CA GLY A 107 3.31 5.17 28.28
C GLY A 107 2.67 5.86 27.08
N LYS A 108 3.11 5.55 25.85
CA LYS A 108 2.50 6.10 24.62
C LYS A 108 1.08 5.56 24.38
N LEU A 109 0.86 4.26 24.62
CA LEU A 109 -0.47 3.64 24.49
C LEU A 109 -1.47 4.22 25.49
N MET A 110 -1.06 4.40 26.74
CA MET A 110 -1.91 5.00 27.77
C MET A 110 -2.23 6.48 27.48
N ARG A 111 -1.28 7.24 26.92
CA ARG A 111 -1.52 8.61 26.46
C ARG A 111 -2.50 8.69 25.29
N LEU A 112 -2.37 7.79 24.31
CA LEU A 112 -3.29 7.72 23.16
C LEU A 112 -4.72 7.36 23.57
N ALA A 113 -4.89 6.64 24.67
CA ALA A 113 -6.20 6.32 25.23
C ALA A 113 -6.75 7.38 26.19
N GLY A 114 -6.03 8.48 26.44
CA GLY A 114 -6.48 9.56 27.33
C GLY A 114 -6.51 9.20 28.82
N THR A 115 -5.86 8.11 29.25
CA THR A 115 -5.93 7.61 30.63
C THR A 115 -4.80 8.10 31.55
N VAL A 116 -3.99 9.07 31.10
CA VAL A 116 -2.93 9.67 31.95
C VAL A 116 -3.28 11.13 32.23
N SER A 117 -3.81 11.39 33.41
CA SER A 117 -3.75 12.71 34.04
C SER A 117 -2.28 13.14 34.13
N GLU A 118 -1.96 14.31 33.60
CA GLU A 118 -0.67 14.98 33.83
C GLU A 118 -0.46 15.19 35.33
N THR A 119 0.21 14.25 36.00
CA THR A 119 0.75 14.54 37.33
C THR A 119 1.97 15.43 37.12
N LYS A 120 1.74 16.75 37.23
CA LYS A 120 2.80 17.76 37.40
C LYS A 120 3.84 17.23 38.38
N ARG A 121 5.08 17.09 37.94
CA ARG A 121 6.23 17.10 38.87
C ARG A 121 6.36 18.53 39.37
N SER A 122 5.74 18.80 40.52
CA SER A 122 6.04 19.96 41.35
C SER A 122 7.48 19.91 41.82
N ALA A 123 8.07 21.09 41.92
CA ALA A 123 9.43 21.38 42.34
C ALA A 123 9.82 20.76 43.68
N GLY A 124 11.13 20.53 43.82
CA GLY A 124 11.84 20.16 45.03
C GLY A 124 13.32 20.14 44.72
#